data_AF-A0A8C9RVL1-F1
#
_entry.id   AF-A0A8C9RVL1-F1
#
_cell.length_a   1.000
_cell.length_b   1.000
_cell.length_c   1.000
_cell.angle_alpha   90.00
_cell.angle_beta   90.00
_cell.angle_gamma   90.00
#
_symmetry.space_group_name_H-M   'P 1'
#
loop_
_entity.id
_entity.type
_entity.pdbx_description
1 polymer ?
#
loop_
_entity_poly.entity_id
_entity_poly.type
_entity_poly.pdbx_seq_one_letter_code
_entity_poly.pdbx_strand_id
1 'polypeptide(L)'
;MDELGFDGFCHPPAVFNLGTSKGYLFYSNQPPFCRVCQGFGHTGANCTNTRCNNCLEKGHMARDCNGPRRCNVCGAEDHLARTCHLRKPTYASQQKCYLIMCQGFGHTGAECTNMRCNNCLEKGHMARDCNGPHTCNICAAEDHLARNCSHRKCDNIIASRPFG
;
A
#
# COMPACT_ATOMS: atom_id res chain seq x y z
N MET A 1 1.08 -19.30 -22.13
CA MET A 1 0.69 -20.41 -21.24
C MET A 1 1.71 -21.49 -21.49
N ASP A 2 2.35 -22.04 -20.46
CA ASP A 2 3.18 -23.24 -20.63
C ASP A 2 2.22 -24.38 -20.99
N GLU A 3 2.24 -24.84 -22.24
CA GLU A 3 1.26 -25.82 -22.74
C GLU A 3 1.47 -27.23 -22.16
N LEU A 4 2.57 -27.46 -21.44
CA LEU A 4 2.85 -28.69 -20.71
C LEU A 4 3.56 -28.29 -19.42
N GLY A 5 2.81 -28.15 -18.32
CA GLY A 5 3.38 -27.85 -17.01
C GLY A 5 4.52 -28.82 -16.65
N PHE A 6 5.39 -28.42 -15.73
CA PHE A 6 6.57 -29.21 -15.30
C PHE A 6 6.25 -30.68 -14.89
N ASP A 7 4.99 -30.96 -14.57
CA ASP A 7 4.41 -32.25 -14.16
C ASP A 7 3.32 -32.78 -15.11
N GLY A 8 3.14 -32.15 -16.28
CA GLY A 8 2.12 -32.53 -17.28
C GLY A 8 0.71 -32.00 -16.99
N PHE A 9 0.52 -31.16 -15.96
CA PHE A 9 -0.79 -30.59 -15.63
C PHE A 9 -0.88 -29.10 -16.01
N CYS A 10 -2.08 -28.68 -16.40
CA CYS A 10 -2.41 -27.27 -16.59
C CYS A 10 -2.59 -26.60 -15.23
N HIS A 11 -1.60 -25.80 -14.85
CA HIS A 11 -1.62 -25.01 -13.63
C HIS A 11 -2.18 -23.61 -13.89
N PRO A 12 -3.07 -23.08 -13.05
CA PRO A 12 -3.46 -21.68 -13.14
C PRO A 12 -2.22 -20.79 -12.91
N PRO A 13 -2.21 -19.56 -13.48
CA PRO A 13 -1.05 -18.70 -13.39
C PRO A 13 -0.72 -18.37 -11.93
N ALA A 14 0.52 -18.63 -11.52
CA ALA A 14 1.01 -18.32 -10.17
C ALA A 14 1.02 -16.81 -9.87
N VAL A 15 1.08 -15.99 -10.92
CA VAL A 15 1.03 -14.52 -10.86
C VAL A 15 -0.01 -13.99 -11.83
N PHE A 16 -0.79 -13.02 -11.40
CA PHE A 16 -1.77 -12.32 -12.24
C PHE A 16 -1.77 -10.83 -11.90
N ASN A 17 -2.31 -10.00 -12.79
CA ASN A 17 -2.43 -8.57 -12.57
C ASN A 17 -3.91 -8.16 -12.52
N LEU A 18 -4.29 -7.43 -11.48
CA LEU A 18 -5.57 -6.73 -11.37
C LEU A 18 -5.30 -5.23 -11.53
N GLY A 19 -5.32 -4.74 -12.77
CA GLY A 19 -4.87 -3.39 -13.08
C GLY A 19 -3.36 -3.22 -12.80
N THR A 20 -3.02 -2.31 -11.89
CA THR A 20 -1.61 -2.07 -11.46
C THR A 20 -1.18 -2.96 -10.29
N SER A 21 -2.11 -3.71 -9.70
CA SER A 21 -1.85 -4.57 -8.56
C SER A 21 -1.43 -5.95 -9.04
N LYS A 22 -0.24 -6.40 -8.62
CA LYS A 22 0.23 -7.77 -8.84
C LYS A 22 -0.32 -8.68 -7.74
N GLY A 23 -1.05 -9.72 -8.16
CA GLY A 23 -1.57 -10.77 -7.30
C GLY A 23 -0.78 -12.07 -7.44
N TYR A 24 -0.85 -12.90 -6.40
CA TYR A 24 -0.24 -14.23 -6.38
C TYR A 24 -1.31 -15.25 -6.01
N LEU A 25 -1.33 -16.38 -6.71
CA LEU A 25 -2.20 -17.52 -6.41
C LEU A 25 -1.35 -18.64 -5.81
N PHE A 26 -1.75 -19.12 -4.63
CA PHE A 26 -1.15 -20.27 -3.96
C PHE A 26 -2.21 -21.36 -3.80
N TYR A 27 -1.86 -22.59 -4.17
CA TYR A 27 -2.73 -23.77 -4.01
C TYR A 27 -1.87 -25.01 -3.75
N SER A 28 -2.51 -26.07 -3.25
CA SER A 28 -1.85 -27.33 -2.94
C SER A 28 -1.16 -27.92 -4.17
N ASN A 29 0.07 -28.40 -4.01
CA ASN A 29 0.90 -28.97 -5.08
C ASN A 29 1.23 -28.01 -6.23
N GLN A 30 1.13 -26.69 -6.01
CA GLN A 30 1.67 -25.72 -6.95
C GLN A 30 3.17 -25.97 -7.15
N PRO A 31 3.66 -26.10 -8.40
CA PRO A 31 5.07 -26.27 -8.67
C PRO A 31 5.89 -25.12 -8.06
N PRO A 32 7.14 -25.37 -7.60
CA PRO A 32 7.98 -24.34 -7.01
C PRO A 32 8.05 -23.11 -7.92
N PHE A 33 7.53 -21.99 -7.43
CA PHE A 33 7.40 -20.75 -8.21
C PHE A 33 8.25 -19.63 -7.57
N CYS A 34 9.05 -18.98 -8.41
CA CYS A 34 9.93 -17.92 -7.98
C CYS A 34 9.25 -16.56 -8.12
N ARG A 35 8.93 -15.92 -7.00
CA ARG A 35 8.32 -14.56 -6.99
C ARG A 35 9.26 -13.46 -7.48
N VAL A 36 10.57 -13.74 -7.59
CA VAL A 36 11.59 -12.78 -8.03
C VAL A 36 11.65 -12.72 -9.56
N CYS A 37 11.87 -13.85 -10.23
CA CYS A 37 11.99 -13.92 -11.70
C CYS A 37 10.72 -14.41 -12.41
N GLN A 38 9.70 -14.86 -11.67
CA GLN A 38 8.46 -15.45 -12.19
C GLN A 38 8.65 -16.79 -12.93
N GLY A 39 9.78 -17.46 -12.73
CA GLY A 39 10.05 -18.80 -13.26
C GLY A 39 9.62 -19.92 -12.31
N PHE A 40 9.41 -21.11 -12.87
CA PHE A 40 9.15 -22.34 -12.11
C PHE A 40 10.43 -23.11 -11.78
N GLY A 41 10.31 -24.17 -10.95
CA GLY A 41 11.40 -25.08 -10.57
C GLY A 41 12.27 -24.59 -9.40
N HIS A 42 12.05 -23.37 -8.90
CA HIS A 42 12.79 -22.83 -7.76
C HIS A 42 11.98 -21.76 -7.00
N THR A 43 12.37 -21.48 -5.76
CA THR A 43 11.81 -20.36 -4.97
C THR A 43 12.72 -19.13 -5.06
N GLY A 44 12.23 -17.99 -4.58
CA GLY A 44 13.02 -16.75 -4.54
C GLY A 44 14.36 -16.88 -3.81
N ALA A 45 14.44 -17.76 -2.80
CA ALA A 45 15.68 -18.01 -2.05
C ALA A 45 16.79 -18.62 -2.92
N ASN A 46 16.41 -19.40 -3.94
CA ASN A 46 17.34 -20.09 -4.86
C ASN A 46 17.38 -19.42 -6.25
N CYS A 47 16.95 -18.16 -6.35
CA CYS A 47 16.87 -17.46 -7.63
C CYS A 47 18.21 -16.87 -8.05
N THR A 48 18.85 -17.51 -9.04
CA THR A 48 20.07 -17.00 -9.70
C THR A 48 19.78 -15.80 -10.62
N ASN A 49 18.51 -15.59 -10.99
CA ASN A 49 18.06 -14.48 -11.82
C ASN A 49 17.65 -13.24 -11.01
N THR A 50 18.10 -13.12 -9.76
CA THR A 50 17.82 -11.95 -8.92
C THR A 50 18.46 -10.71 -9.52
N ARG A 51 17.64 -9.72 -9.86
CA ARG A 51 18.11 -8.40 -10.31
C ARG A 51 18.32 -7.50 -9.09
N CYS A 52 19.41 -6.78 -9.09
CA CYS A 52 19.69 -5.75 -8.11
C CYS A 52 18.63 -4.64 -8.20
N ASN A 53 18.01 -4.31 -7.07
CA ASN A 53 16.99 -3.25 -6.99
C ASN A 53 17.55 -1.83 -7.13
N ASN A 54 18.87 -1.67 -7.19
CA ASN A 54 19.54 -0.39 -7.40
C ASN A 54 19.92 -0.22 -8.88
N CYS A 55 20.76 -1.08 -9.44
CA CYS A 55 21.28 -0.91 -10.81
C CYS A 55 20.58 -1.78 -11.86
N LEU A 56 19.62 -2.62 -11.47
CA LEU A 56 18.86 -3.53 -12.33
C LEU A 56 19.65 -4.67 -12.97
N GLU A 57 20.94 -4.80 -12.68
CA GLU A 57 21.81 -5.89 -13.13
C GLU A 57 21.70 -7.14 -12.24
N LYS A 58 22.05 -8.31 -12.79
CA LYS A 58 22.04 -9.58 -12.04
C LYS A 58 23.36 -9.81 -11.28
N GLY A 59 23.37 -10.83 -10.42
CA GLY A 59 24.60 -11.37 -9.82
C GLY A 59 25.05 -10.74 -8.50
N HIS A 60 24.30 -9.78 -7.96
CA HIS A 60 24.59 -9.18 -6.65
C HIS A 60 23.32 -8.66 -5.98
N MET A 61 23.40 -8.43 -4.66
CA MET A 61 22.32 -7.82 -3.89
C MET A 61 22.46 -6.29 -3.84
N ALA A 62 21.36 -5.59 -3.53
CA ALA A 62 21.36 -4.13 -3.45
C ALA A 62 22.41 -3.55 -2.48
N ARG A 63 22.75 -4.28 -1.41
CA ARG A 63 23.78 -3.89 -0.42
C ARG A 63 25.21 -3.94 -0.98
N ASP A 64 25.44 -4.79 -1.99
CA ASP A 64 26.74 -5.04 -2.62
C ASP A 64 26.83 -4.32 -3.98
N CYS A 65 25.89 -3.40 -4.25
CA CYS A 65 25.74 -2.74 -5.54
C CYS A 65 26.67 -1.54 -5.68
N ASN A 66 27.60 -1.63 -6.63
CA ASN A 66 28.48 -0.53 -7.02
C ASN A 66 28.03 0.19 -8.31
N GLY A 67 26.93 -0.26 -8.94
CA GLY A 67 26.37 0.35 -10.14
C GLY A 67 25.51 1.59 -9.84
N PRO A 68 25.20 2.41 -10.88
CA PRO A 68 24.34 3.57 -10.73
C PRO A 68 22.92 3.15 -10.32
N ARG A 69 22.28 3.97 -9.49
CA ARG A 69 20.87 3.74 -9.12
C ARG A 69 19.97 4.09 -10.30
N ARG A 70 19.07 3.18 -10.63
CA ARG A 70 18.11 3.28 -11.73
C ARG A 70 16.70 3.15 -11.22
N CYS A 71 15.78 3.80 -11.90
CA CYS A 71 14.35 3.70 -11.66
C CYS A 71 13.87 2.29 -12.02
N ASN A 72 13.30 1.57 -11.05
CA ASN A 72 12.77 0.22 -11.29
C ASN A 72 11.51 0.18 -12.19
N VAL A 73 10.99 1.34 -12.60
CA VAL A 73 9.84 1.45 -13.51
C VAL A 73 10.28 1.75 -14.94
N CYS A 74 11.19 2.71 -15.15
CA CYS A 74 11.58 3.18 -16.48
C CYS A 74 13.06 3.03 -16.82
N GLY A 75 13.90 2.63 -15.86
CA GLY A 75 15.35 2.44 -16.05
C GLY A 75 16.20 3.72 -15.97
N ALA A 76 15.59 4.91 -15.87
CA ALA A 76 16.34 6.18 -15.80
C ALA A 76 17.15 6.32 -14.50
N GLU A 77 18.31 6.97 -14.57
CA GLU A 77 19.21 7.17 -13.41
C GLU A 77 18.90 8.45 -12.59
N ASP A 78 18.10 9.35 -13.16
CA ASP A 78 17.77 10.66 -12.59
C ASP A 78 16.81 10.60 -11.38
N HIS A 79 15.95 9.57 -11.32
CA HIS A 79 14.93 9.47 -10.27
C HIS A 79 14.69 8.02 -9.82
N LEU A 80 14.06 7.87 -8.65
CA LEU A 80 13.65 6.56 -8.13
C LEU A 80 12.22 6.24 -8.55
N ALA A 81 11.84 4.96 -8.51
CA ALA A 81 10.49 4.52 -8.85
C ALA A 81 9.37 5.33 -8.16
N ARG A 82 9.57 5.76 -6.91
CA ARG A 82 8.60 6.58 -6.15
C ARG A 82 8.31 7.95 -6.76
N THR A 83 9.27 8.54 -7.47
CA THR A 83 9.14 9.85 -8.15
C THR A 83 9.04 9.70 -9.67
N CYS A 84 8.88 8.47 -10.17
CA CYS A 84 8.76 8.21 -11.60
C CYS A 84 7.38 8.61 -12.11
N HIS A 85 7.35 9.51 -13.09
CA HIS A 85 6.11 9.96 -13.75
C HIS A 85 5.39 8.83 -14.53
N LEU A 86 6.12 7.79 -14.94
CA LEU A 86 5.54 6.59 -15.57
C LEU A 86 4.97 5.60 -14.55
N ARG A 87 5.18 5.81 -13.24
CA ARG A 87 4.60 4.95 -12.22
C ARG A 87 3.10 5.18 -12.13
N LYS A 88 2.33 4.19 -12.56
CA LYS A 88 0.88 4.21 -12.39
C LYS A 88 0.52 4.12 -10.90
N PRO A 89 -0.43 4.93 -10.41
CA PRO A 89 -0.89 4.85 -9.02
C PRO A 89 -1.53 3.48 -8.74
N THR A 90 -1.18 2.91 -7.60
CA THR A 90 -1.83 1.71 -7.05
C THR A 90 -3.07 2.10 -6.26
N TYR A 91 -3.97 1.14 -6.04
CA TYR A 91 -5.12 1.34 -5.15
C TYR A 91 -4.69 1.88 -3.78
N ALA A 92 -3.62 1.33 -3.20
CA ALA A 92 -3.05 1.81 -1.94
C ALA A 92 -2.59 3.29 -2.00
N SER A 93 -1.95 3.72 -3.09
CA SER A 93 -1.54 5.13 -3.24
C SER A 93 -2.71 6.09 -3.46
N GLN A 94 -3.88 5.58 -3.85
CA GLN A 94 -5.12 6.35 -3.99
C GLN A 94 -6.01 6.25 -2.74
N GLN A 95 -5.59 5.56 -1.69
CA GLN A 95 -6.34 5.58 -0.44
C GLN A 95 -6.19 6.96 0.21
N LYS A 96 -7.33 7.55 0.53
CA LYS A 96 -7.40 8.77 1.32
C LYS A 96 -6.97 8.45 2.74
N CYS A 97 -6.25 9.39 3.36
CA CYS A 97 -5.99 9.38 4.79
C CYS A 97 -7.34 9.29 5.53
N TYR A 98 -7.48 8.30 6.41
CA TYR A 98 -8.71 8.04 7.13
C TYR A 98 -9.05 9.13 8.16
N LEU A 99 -8.11 10.03 8.47
CA LEU A 99 -8.37 11.15 9.34
C LEU A 99 -9.33 12.11 8.64
N ILE A 100 -10.52 12.27 9.23
CA ILE A 100 -11.68 13.01 8.70
C ILE A 100 -11.30 14.35 8.09
N MET A 101 -10.36 15.07 8.71
CA MET A 101 -9.98 16.44 8.33
C MET A 101 -8.77 16.53 7.38
N CYS A 102 -8.12 15.41 7.04
CA CYS A 102 -6.93 15.42 6.18
C CYS A 102 -7.28 15.31 4.70
N GLN A 103 -8.09 14.31 4.33
CA GLN A 103 -8.46 13.97 2.94
C GLN A 103 -7.30 13.80 1.93
N GLY A 104 -6.04 13.94 2.36
CA GLY A 104 -4.86 13.75 1.52
C GLY A 104 -4.66 12.28 1.15
N PHE A 105 -3.88 12.03 0.11
CA PHE A 105 -3.63 10.68 -0.41
C PHE A 105 -2.21 10.23 -0.10
N GLY A 106 -1.96 8.92 -0.24
CA GLY A 106 -0.61 8.37 -0.28
C GLY A 106 0.13 8.31 1.07
N HIS A 107 -0.57 8.53 2.18
CA HIS A 107 -0.03 8.39 3.54
C HIS A 107 -1.10 7.85 4.49
N THR A 108 -0.68 7.21 5.57
CA THR A 108 -1.59 6.74 6.63
C THR A 108 -1.85 7.83 7.66
N GLY A 109 -2.89 7.68 8.50
CA GLY A 109 -3.12 8.61 9.61
C GLY A 109 -1.94 8.74 10.59
N ALA A 110 -1.09 7.71 10.69
CA ALA A 110 0.13 7.74 11.51
C ALA A 110 1.23 8.67 10.92
N GLU A 111 1.25 8.83 9.60
CA GLU A 111 2.22 9.65 8.86
C GLU A 111 1.63 11.03 8.49
N CYS A 112 0.41 11.31 8.94
CA CYS A 112 -0.31 12.53 8.59
C CYS A 112 0.24 13.74 9.36
N THR A 113 1.04 14.55 8.69
CA THR A 113 1.56 15.84 9.21
C THR A 113 0.47 16.90 9.41
N ASN A 114 -0.71 16.67 8.83
CA ASN A 114 -1.89 17.50 9.01
C ASN A 114 -2.84 16.98 10.10
N MET A 115 -2.34 16.11 11.00
CA MET A 115 -3.08 15.68 12.18
C MET A 115 -3.50 16.90 13.02
N ARG A 116 -4.80 16.98 13.30
CA ARG A 116 -5.41 17.97 14.19
C ARG A 116 -5.90 17.28 15.44
N CYS A 117 -5.78 17.96 16.58
CA CYS A 117 -6.30 17.49 17.85
C CYS A 117 -7.82 17.31 17.75
N ASN A 118 -8.34 16.15 18.16
CA ASN A 118 -9.79 15.89 18.12
C ASN A 118 -10.60 16.68 19.15
N ASN A 119 -9.93 17.37 20.08
CA ASN A 119 -10.55 18.21 21.08
C ASN A 119 -10.62 19.67 20.63
N CYS A 120 -9.53 20.27 20.15
CA CYS A 120 -9.50 21.71 19.82
C CYS A 120 -9.22 22.04 18.34
N LEU A 121 -9.04 21.02 17.48
CA LEU A 121 -8.76 21.13 16.04
C LEU A 121 -7.43 21.80 15.67
N GLU A 122 -6.62 22.19 16.64
CA GLU A 122 -5.27 22.71 16.43
C GLU A 122 -4.26 21.59 16.13
N LYS A 123 -3.22 21.92 15.37
CA LYS A 123 -2.13 20.99 15.04
C LYS A 123 -1.11 20.90 16.19
N GLY A 124 -0.23 19.90 16.13
CA GLY A 124 0.99 19.86 16.94
C GLY A 124 0.90 19.17 18.30
N HIS A 125 -0.25 18.60 18.68
CA HIS A 125 -0.41 17.84 19.92
C HIS A 125 -1.47 16.75 19.81
N MET A 126 -1.46 15.80 20.76
CA MET A 126 -2.48 14.75 20.89
C MET A 126 -3.61 15.21 21.81
N ALA A 127 -4.80 14.61 21.69
CA ALA A 127 -5.98 14.97 22.49
C ALA A 127 -5.74 14.87 24.02
N ARG A 128 -4.86 13.97 24.45
CA ARG A 128 -4.46 13.82 25.87
C ARG A 128 -3.64 15.01 26.41
N ASP A 129 -2.96 15.72 25.52
CA ASP A 129 -2.08 16.85 25.84
C ASP A 129 -2.77 18.20 25.51
N CYS A 130 -4.07 18.17 25.23
CA CYS A 130 -4.86 19.31 24.80
C CYS A 130 -5.26 20.20 25.98
N ASN A 131 -4.80 21.45 25.96
CA ASN A 131 -5.22 22.50 26.91
C ASN A 131 -6.19 23.53 26.29
N GLY A 132 -6.56 23.35 25.02
CA GLY A 132 -7.51 24.22 24.32
C GLY A 132 -8.98 23.88 24.59
N PRO A 133 -9.91 24.76 24.19
CA PRO A 133 -11.35 24.51 24.33
C PRO A 133 -11.78 23.29 23.53
N HIS A 134 -12.75 22.54 24.08
CA HIS A 134 -13.33 21.39 23.41
C HIS A 134 -14.33 21.85 22.33
N THR A 135 -13.94 21.64 21.09
CA THR A 135 -14.68 21.91 19.87
C THR A 135 -15.13 20.59 19.21
N CYS A 136 -16.34 20.58 18.67
CA CYS A 136 -16.86 19.47 17.90
C CYS A 136 -16.05 19.30 16.61
N ASN A 137 -15.36 18.16 16.43
CA ASN A 137 -14.58 17.91 15.22
C ASN A 137 -15.41 17.62 13.94
N ILE A 138 -16.74 17.69 14.03
CA ILE A 138 -17.68 17.52 12.89
C ILE A 138 -18.20 18.88 12.39
N CYS A 139 -18.56 19.79 13.30
CA CYS A 139 -19.17 21.08 12.95
C CYS A 139 -18.51 22.31 13.58
N ALA A 140 -17.38 22.13 14.29
CA ALA A 140 -16.59 23.16 14.96
C ALA A 140 -17.29 23.94 16.11
N ALA A 141 -18.47 23.50 16.56
CA ALA A 141 -19.17 24.12 17.69
C ALA A 141 -18.51 23.77 19.05
N GLU A 142 -18.53 24.68 20.02
CA GLU A 142 -17.90 24.51 21.35
C GLU A 142 -18.85 23.94 22.42
N ASP A 143 -20.14 23.82 22.11
CA ASP A 143 -21.20 23.45 23.05
C ASP A 143 -21.40 21.94 23.20
N HIS A 144 -20.85 21.13 22.29
CA HIS A 144 -20.97 19.68 22.32
C HIS A 144 -19.74 18.96 21.76
N LEU A 145 -19.53 17.72 22.22
CA LEU A 145 -18.54 16.80 21.63
C LEU A 145 -19.12 16.13 20.38
N ALA A 146 -18.25 15.69 19.47
CA ALA A 146 -18.62 15.02 18.23
C ALA A 146 -19.59 13.84 18.38
N ARG A 147 -19.49 13.11 19.50
CA ARG A 147 -20.41 12.00 19.85
C ARG A 147 -21.87 12.45 20.01
N ASN A 148 -22.09 13.71 20.37
CA ASN A 148 -23.39 14.34 20.59
C ASN A 148 -23.76 15.31 19.45
N CYS A 149 -23.02 15.32 18.34
CA CYS A 149 -23.27 16.23 17.23
C CYS A 149 -24.47 15.76 16.38
N SER A 150 -25.42 16.66 16.14
CA SER A 150 -26.56 16.41 15.25
C SER A 150 -26.15 16.18 13.79
N HIS A 151 -24.96 16.63 13.38
CA HIS A 151 -24.39 16.41 12.05
C HIS A 151 -23.61 15.10 11.92
N ARG A 152 -23.58 14.26 12.96
CA ARG A 152 -22.87 12.99 12.93
C ARG A 152 -23.52 12.06 11.91
N LYS A 153 -22.91 11.91 10.74
CA LYS A 153 -23.33 10.90 9.75
C LYS A 153 -23.01 9.51 10.29
N CYS A 154 -24.01 8.66 10.38
CA CYS A 154 -23.81 7.24 10.64
C CYS A 154 -23.28 6.60 9.35
N ASP A 155 -21.95 6.55 9.18
CA ASP A 155 -21.35 5.70 8.16
C ASP A 155 -21.44 4.24 8.64
N ASN A 156 -22.65 3.67 8.54
CA ASN A 156 -22.89 2.23 8.63
C ASN A 156 -22.25 1.56 7.41
N ILE A 157 -20.98 1.18 7.52
CA ILE A 157 -20.38 0.22 6.57
C ILE A 157 -20.47 -1.23 7.09
N ILE A 158 -20.95 -1.48 8.32
CA ILE A 158 -21.22 -2.85 8.80
C ILE A 158 -22.45 -2.88 9.72
N ALA A 159 -23.67 -2.78 9.19
CA ALA A 159 -24.89 -3.20 9.91
C ALA A 159 -26.12 -3.32 8.98
N SER A 160 -26.09 -4.25 8.02
CA SER A 160 -27.32 -4.80 7.41
C SER A 160 -27.00 -6.06 6.60
N ARG A 161 -26.54 -7.12 7.28
CA ARG A 161 -26.90 -8.48 6.88
C ARG A 161 -27.98 -8.93 7.86
N PRO A 162 -29.21 -9.24 7.41
CA PRO A 162 -30.19 -9.84 8.30
C PRO A 162 -29.67 -11.24 8.66
N PHE A 163 -29.63 -11.55 9.95
CA PHE A 163 -29.66 -12.93 10.39
C PHE A 163 -31.12 -13.36 10.32
N GLY A 164 -31.41 -14.26 9.38
CA GLY A 164 -32.67 -14.93 9.16
C GLY A 164 -32.42 -16.08 8.21
#